data_AF-A0A359LNV4-F1
#
_entry.id   AF-A0A359LNV4-F1
#
_cell.length_a   1.000
_cell.length_b   1.000
_cell.length_c   1.000
_cell.angle_alpha   90.00
_cell.angle_beta   90.00
_cell.angle_gamma   90.00
#
_symmetry.space_group_name_H-M   'P 1'
#
loop_
_entity.id
_entity.type
_entity.pdbx_description
1 polymer ?
#
loop_
_entity_poly.entity_id
_entity_poly.type
_entity_poly.pdbx_seq_one_letter_code
_entity_poly.pdbx_strand_id
1 'polypeptide(L)'
;ESLVARFPRNYLLRFELAQMYGDVGNKDAALAALARIEELRRANQPGYQRIPLEKIYFSRGNLQFWYRDLDAAIDNLTKVTAKANELDLNTGVYAWLRLGQSYDLKGRRADAQAAYRSCIGYAPQSDAARESRRYLDSPYRREKG
;
A
#
# COMPACT_ATOMS: atom_id res chain seq x y z
N GLU A 1 15.04 12.07 -22.51
CA GLU A 1 14.96 12.86 -21.26
C GLU A 1 13.72 12.43 -20.48
N SER A 2 13.77 12.26 -19.15
CA SER A 2 12.64 11.71 -18.38
C SER A 2 11.65 12.82 -17.95
N LEU A 3 10.34 12.52 -17.88
CA LEU A 3 9.33 13.46 -17.39
C LEU A 3 9.61 13.94 -15.96
N VAL A 4 10.23 13.07 -15.15
CA VAL A 4 10.69 13.37 -13.79
C VAL A 4 11.75 14.48 -13.76
N ALA A 5 12.65 14.52 -14.76
CA ALA A 5 13.66 15.58 -14.87
C ALA A 5 13.04 16.91 -15.32
N ARG A 6 12.08 16.85 -16.25
CA ARG A 6 11.37 18.02 -16.78
C ARG A 6 10.41 18.65 -15.77
N PHE A 7 9.81 17.85 -14.88
CA PHE A 7 8.84 18.29 -13.87
C PHE A 7 9.24 17.81 -12.46
N PRO A 8 10.36 18.29 -11.89
CA PRO A 8 10.96 17.72 -10.68
C PRO A 8 10.07 17.86 -9.43
N ARG A 9 9.20 18.87 -9.40
CA ARG A 9 8.26 19.14 -8.30
C ARG A 9 6.96 18.33 -8.36
N ASN A 10 6.72 17.62 -9.47
CA ASN A 10 5.54 16.77 -9.60
C ASN A 10 5.82 15.39 -9.00
N TYR A 11 5.39 15.21 -7.75
CA TYR A 11 5.59 13.96 -7.02
C TYR A 11 4.81 12.78 -7.62
N LEU A 12 3.69 13.03 -8.33
CA LEU A 12 2.88 11.98 -8.94
C LEU A 12 3.72 11.18 -9.95
N LEU A 13 4.56 11.86 -10.74
CA LEU A 13 5.43 11.21 -11.72
C LEU A 13 6.38 10.19 -11.09
N ARG A 14 6.75 10.33 -9.82
CA ARG A 14 7.59 9.34 -9.11
C ARG A 14 6.78 8.16 -8.58
N PHE A 15 5.51 8.38 -8.19
CA PHE A 15 4.61 7.27 -7.88
C PHE A 15 4.32 6.44 -9.14
N GLU A 16 4.04 7.10 -10.26
CA GLU A 16 3.86 6.42 -11.56
C GLU A 16 5.12 5.66 -11.99
N LEU A 17 6.31 6.25 -11.79
CA LEU A 17 7.57 5.56 -12.06
C LEU A 17 7.75 4.30 -11.19
N ALA A 18 7.40 4.39 -9.90
CA ALA A 18 7.44 3.24 -8.99
C ALA A 18 6.45 2.15 -9.43
N GLN A 19 5.24 2.54 -9.82
CA GLN A 19 4.22 1.60 -10.31
C GLN A 19 4.69 0.92 -11.59
N MET A 20 5.18 1.69 -12.57
CA MET A 20 5.69 1.16 -13.84
C MET A 20 6.84 0.16 -13.63
N TYR A 21 7.79 0.46 -12.74
CA TYR A 21 8.82 -0.51 -12.36
C TYR A 21 8.24 -1.78 -11.72
N GLY A 22 7.21 -1.63 -10.87
CA GLY A 22 6.50 -2.76 -10.28
C GLY A 22 5.80 -3.63 -11.32
N ASP A 23 5.15 -3.03 -12.30
CA ASP A 23 4.39 -3.70 -13.36
C ASP A 23 5.30 -4.50 -14.30
N VAL A 24 6.53 -4.03 -14.57
CA VAL A 24 7.52 -4.73 -15.40
C VAL A 24 8.38 -5.75 -14.63
N GLY A 25 8.05 -6.04 -13.37
CA GLY A 25 8.77 -7.05 -12.58
C GLY A 25 10.00 -6.52 -11.81
N ASN A 26 10.31 -5.21 -11.89
CA ASN A 26 11.49 -4.63 -11.28
C ASN A 26 11.21 -4.07 -9.87
N LYS A 27 11.11 -4.99 -8.90
CA LYS A 27 10.87 -4.69 -7.47
C LYS A 27 11.83 -3.63 -6.93
N ASP A 28 13.13 -3.78 -7.18
CA ASP A 28 14.16 -2.96 -6.54
C ASP A 28 14.11 -1.51 -7.03
N ALA A 29 13.93 -1.32 -8.34
CA ALA A 29 13.75 0.02 -8.91
C ALA A 29 12.46 0.68 -8.41
N ALA A 30 11.38 -0.09 -8.27
CA ALA A 30 10.12 0.41 -7.71
C ALA A 30 10.28 0.86 -6.25
N LEU A 31 10.95 0.06 -5.41
CA LEU A 31 11.24 0.42 -4.02
C LEU A 31 12.18 1.62 -3.91
N ALA A 32 13.20 1.71 -4.77
CA ALA A 32 14.11 2.85 -4.82
C ALA A 32 13.39 4.15 -5.20
N ALA A 33 12.45 4.11 -6.15
CA ALA A 33 11.63 5.26 -6.51
C ALA A 33 10.76 5.74 -5.33
N LEU A 34 10.16 4.82 -4.58
CA LEU A 34 9.38 5.15 -3.37
C LEU A 34 10.26 5.69 -2.23
N ALA A 35 11.45 5.12 -2.02
CA ALA A 35 12.43 5.64 -1.06
C ALA A 35 12.83 7.07 -1.41
N ARG A 36 13.03 7.36 -2.70
CA ARG A 36 13.38 8.71 -3.15
C ARG A 36 12.27 9.73 -2.87
N ILE A 37 10.99 9.36 -3.00
CA ILE A 37 9.88 10.25 -2.63
C ILE A 37 9.94 10.59 -1.14
N GLU A 38 10.17 9.58 -0.29
CA GLU A 38 10.26 9.74 1.15
C GLU A 38 11.40 10.66 1.56
N GLU A 39 12.59 10.49 0.97
CA GLU A 39 13.75 11.37 1.17
C GLU A 39 13.43 12.83 0.81
N LEU A 40 12.86 13.06 -0.38
CA LEU A 40 12.51 14.40 -0.85
C LEU A 40 11.48 15.06 0.07
N ARG A 41 10.51 14.28 0.55
CA ARG A 41 9.53 14.74 1.53
C ARG A 41 10.21 15.11 2.86
N ARG A 42 11.08 14.26 3.41
CA ARG A 42 11.81 14.52 4.67
C ARG A 42 12.72 15.75 4.56
N ALA A 43 13.33 15.95 3.40
CA ALA A 43 14.15 17.11 3.08
C ALA A 43 13.33 18.37 2.76
N ASN A 44 12.00 18.35 2.94
CA ASN A 44 11.09 19.44 2.65
C ASN A 44 11.25 20.03 1.23
N GLN A 45 11.55 19.18 0.25
CA GLN A 45 11.77 19.62 -1.13
C GLN A 45 10.49 20.16 -1.77
N PRO A 46 10.56 21.25 -2.57
CA PRO A 46 9.40 21.83 -3.25
C PRO A 46 8.57 20.80 -4.00
N GLY A 47 7.29 20.69 -3.64
CA GLY A 47 6.34 19.75 -4.24
C GLY A 47 6.16 18.44 -3.47
N TYR A 48 6.99 18.16 -2.45
CA TYR A 48 6.94 16.89 -1.69
C TYR A 48 6.43 17.05 -0.26
N GLN A 49 6.41 18.27 0.27
CA GLN A 49 6.19 18.51 1.70
C GLN A 49 4.80 18.09 2.20
N ARG A 50 3.79 18.15 1.31
CA ARG A 50 2.39 17.88 1.63
C ARG A 50 1.97 16.42 1.41
N ILE A 51 2.87 15.56 0.94
CA ILE A 51 2.55 14.15 0.72
C ILE A 51 2.35 13.48 2.09
N PRO A 52 1.22 12.84 2.41
CA PRO A 52 1.08 12.04 3.62
C PRO A 52 2.09 10.88 3.62
N LEU A 53 2.73 10.58 4.76
CA LEU A 53 3.73 9.47 4.82
C LEU A 53 3.04 8.16 4.46
N GLU A 54 1.80 8.04 4.90
CA GLU A 54 0.91 6.91 4.78
C GLU A 54 0.61 6.60 3.30
N LYS A 55 0.62 7.60 2.40
CA LYS A 55 0.49 7.34 0.95
C LYS A 55 1.73 6.66 0.37
N ILE A 56 2.91 7.01 0.88
CA ILE A 56 4.18 6.37 0.51
C ILE A 56 4.21 4.95 1.08
N TYR A 57 3.84 4.78 2.36
CA TYR A 57 3.76 3.48 3.02
C TYR A 57 2.74 2.56 2.37
N PHE A 58 1.58 3.07 1.96
CA PHE A 58 0.57 2.29 1.24
C PHE A 58 1.12 1.75 -0.08
N SER A 59 1.74 2.63 -0.88
CA SER A 59 2.32 2.24 -2.17
C SER A 59 3.43 1.19 -1.98
N ARG A 60 4.29 1.37 -0.97
CA ARG A 60 5.38 0.44 -0.64
C ARG A 60 4.84 -0.90 -0.13
N GLY A 61 3.89 -0.87 0.79
CA GLY A 61 3.27 -2.07 1.36
C GLY A 61 2.48 -2.87 0.33
N ASN A 62 1.76 -2.21 -0.58
CA ASN A 62 1.05 -2.89 -1.68
C ASN A 62 2.04 -3.54 -2.66
N LEU A 63 3.12 -2.85 -3.03
CA LEU A 63 4.18 -3.43 -3.85
C LEU A 63 4.81 -4.66 -3.17
N GLN A 64 5.19 -4.52 -1.91
CA GLN A 64 5.79 -5.60 -1.11
C GLN A 64 4.85 -6.80 -0.99
N PHE A 65 3.55 -6.57 -0.78
CA PHE A 65 2.54 -7.62 -0.81
C PHE A 65 2.63 -8.39 -2.11
N TRP A 66 2.50 -7.72 -3.27
CA TRP A 66 2.53 -8.38 -4.59
C TRP A 66 3.81 -9.19 -4.82
N TYR A 67 4.96 -8.69 -4.37
CA TYR A 67 6.26 -9.38 -4.44
C TYR A 67 6.53 -10.39 -3.30
N ARG A 68 5.51 -10.76 -2.50
CA ARG A 68 5.60 -11.74 -1.40
C ARG A 68 6.57 -11.36 -0.27
N ASP A 69 6.88 -10.08 -0.16
CA ASP A 69 7.65 -9.51 0.95
C ASP A 69 6.69 -9.16 2.10
N LEU A 70 6.08 -10.21 2.66
CA LEU A 70 4.88 -10.07 3.49
C LEU A 70 5.16 -9.40 4.83
N ASP A 71 6.34 -9.60 5.42
CA ASP A 71 6.69 -8.96 6.69
C ASP A 71 6.85 -7.44 6.52
N ALA A 72 7.52 -7.01 5.44
CA ALA A 72 7.64 -5.59 5.13
C ALA A 72 6.29 -4.98 4.70
N ALA A 73 5.46 -5.74 3.98
CA ALA A 73 4.11 -5.33 3.64
C ALA A 73 3.26 -5.08 4.90
N ILE A 74 3.28 -6.01 5.86
CA ILE A 74 2.56 -5.89 7.13
C ILE A 74 3.03 -4.65 7.90
N ASP A 75 4.34 -4.42 8.03
CA ASP A 75 4.88 -3.25 8.73
C ASP A 75 4.40 -1.93 8.09
N ASN A 76 4.52 -1.79 6.77
CA ASN A 76 4.07 -0.59 6.09
C ASN A 76 2.55 -0.41 6.16
N LEU A 77 1.77 -1.46 5.89
CA LEU A 77 0.31 -1.37 5.90
C LEU A 77 -0.24 -1.10 7.30
N THR A 78 0.40 -1.61 8.36
CA THR A 78 0.03 -1.29 9.75
C THR A 78 0.16 0.21 10.04
N LYS A 79 1.24 0.85 9.55
CA LYS A 79 1.43 2.30 9.69
C LYS A 79 0.33 3.11 8.98
N VAL A 80 -0.13 2.61 7.82
CA VAL A 80 -1.23 3.23 7.07
C VAL A 80 -2.54 3.09 7.82
N THR A 81 -2.87 1.87 8.26
CA THR A 81 -4.16 1.57 8.89
C THR A 81 -4.31 2.25 10.25
N ALA A 82 -3.21 2.49 10.97
CA ALA A 82 -3.21 3.27 12.21
C ALA A 82 -3.72 4.72 12.04
N LYS A 83 -3.69 5.25 10.81
CA LYS A 83 -4.13 6.61 10.48
C LYS A 83 -5.15 6.64 9.34
N ALA A 84 -5.87 5.54 9.10
CA ALA A 84 -6.78 5.42 7.96
C ALA A 84 -7.83 6.53 7.89
N ASN A 85 -8.27 7.07 9.03
CA ASN A 85 -9.27 8.14 9.10
C ASN A 85 -8.74 9.51 8.62
N GLU A 86 -7.42 9.67 8.46
CA GLU A 86 -6.78 10.88 7.94
C GLU A 86 -6.49 10.82 6.43
N LEU A 87 -6.82 9.71 5.78
CA LEU A 87 -6.48 9.42 4.39
C LEU A 87 -7.72 9.49 3.50
N ASP A 88 -7.49 9.52 2.18
CA ASP A 88 -8.58 9.26 1.25
C ASP A 88 -9.14 7.84 1.46
N LEU A 89 -10.45 7.71 1.24
CA LEU A 89 -11.19 6.47 1.50
C LEU A 89 -10.57 5.25 0.81
N ASN A 90 -10.06 5.42 -0.41
CA ASN A 90 -9.47 4.32 -1.17
C ASN A 90 -8.17 3.83 -0.54
N THR A 91 -7.26 4.74 -0.18
CA THR A 91 -6.01 4.36 0.50
C THR A 91 -6.29 3.62 1.80
N GLY A 92 -7.19 4.14 2.64
CA GLY A 92 -7.51 3.51 3.93
C GLY A 92 -8.14 2.13 3.79
N VAL A 93 -9.13 1.97 2.92
CA VAL A 93 -9.86 0.71 2.79
C VAL A 93 -9.00 -0.40 2.16
N TYR A 94 -8.23 -0.08 1.12
CA TYR A 94 -7.35 -1.06 0.51
C TYR A 94 -6.15 -1.41 1.38
N ALA A 95 -5.69 -0.50 2.25
CA ALA A 95 -4.66 -0.81 3.23
C ALA A 95 -5.13 -1.89 4.21
N TRP A 96 -6.36 -1.77 4.75
CA TRP A 96 -6.94 -2.79 5.63
C TRP A 96 -7.12 -4.13 4.93
N LEU A 97 -7.65 -4.14 3.70
CA LEU A 97 -7.79 -5.37 2.91
C LEU A 97 -6.43 -6.06 2.70
N ARG A 98 -5.42 -5.33 2.23
CA ARG A 98 -4.08 -5.89 1.96
C ARG A 98 -3.39 -6.34 3.23
N LEU A 99 -3.60 -5.67 4.36
CA LEU A 99 -3.07 -6.08 5.66
C LEU A 99 -3.65 -7.44 6.06
N GLY A 100 -4.98 -7.61 5.94
CA GLY A 100 -5.64 -8.89 6.22
C GLY A 100 -5.14 -10.02 5.32
N GLN A 101 -5.00 -9.76 4.02
CA GLN A 101 -4.47 -10.73 3.06
C GLN A 101 -3.02 -11.11 3.38
N SER A 102 -2.20 -10.14 3.78
CA SER A 102 -0.81 -10.40 4.18
C SER A 102 -0.74 -11.28 5.42
N TYR A 103 -1.62 -11.06 6.41
CA TYR A 103 -1.72 -11.90 7.60
C TYR A 103 -2.17 -13.33 7.28
N ASP A 104 -3.19 -13.51 6.43
CA ASP A 104 -3.63 -14.85 6.00
C ASP A 104 -2.50 -15.62 5.32
N LEU A 105 -1.75 -14.97 4.42
CA LEU A 105 -0.60 -15.60 3.75
C LEU A 105 0.54 -15.97 4.71
N LYS A 106 0.64 -15.31 5.87
CA LYS A 106 1.58 -15.63 6.95
C LYS A 106 1.03 -16.66 7.95
N GLY A 107 -0.19 -17.18 7.74
CA GLY A 107 -0.87 -18.07 8.67
C GLY A 107 -1.40 -17.39 9.93
N ARG A 108 -1.39 -16.05 9.99
CA ARG A 108 -1.82 -15.23 11.14
C ARG A 108 -3.32 -14.95 11.06
N ARG A 109 -4.13 -16.00 11.15
CA ARG A 109 -5.57 -15.93 10.85
C ARG A 109 -6.35 -14.95 11.73
N ALA A 110 -6.06 -14.91 13.03
CA ALA A 110 -6.75 -14.01 13.95
C ALA A 110 -6.52 -12.53 13.58
N ASP A 111 -5.27 -12.18 13.26
CA ASP A 111 -4.90 -10.83 12.83
C ASP A 111 -5.54 -10.48 11.48
N ALA A 112 -5.61 -11.45 10.56
CA ALA A 112 -6.30 -11.28 9.28
C ALA A 112 -7.78 -10.94 9.46
N GLN A 113 -8.49 -11.71 10.29
CA GLN A 113 -9.90 -11.46 10.59
C GLN A 113 -10.13 -10.10 11.25
N ALA A 114 -9.24 -9.67 12.15
CA ALA A 114 -9.30 -8.34 12.74
C ALA A 114 -9.17 -7.24 11.66
N ALA A 115 -8.19 -7.36 10.76
CA ALA A 115 -8.00 -6.42 9.67
C ALA A 115 -9.20 -6.37 8.69
N TYR A 116 -9.79 -7.52 8.35
CA TYR A 116 -10.99 -7.57 7.51
C TYR A 116 -12.21 -6.94 8.16
N ARG A 117 -12.42 -7.15 9.48
CA ARG A 117 -13.49 -6.47 10.22
C ARG A 117 -13.29 -4.96 10.21
N SER A 118 -12.05 -4.48 10.41
CA SER A 118 -11.71 -3.07 10.29
C SER A 118 -11.98 -2.53 8.89
N CYS A 119 -11.63 -3.28 7.82
CA CYS A 119 -11.94 -2.92 6.45
C CYS A 119 -13.45 -2.72 6.23
N ILE A 120 -14.27 -3.64 6.75
CA ILE A 120 -15.73 -3.61 6.63
C ILE A 120 -16.31 -2.43 7.39
N GLY A 121 -15.85 -2.18 8.61
CA GLY A 121 -16.31 -1.05 9.41
C GLY A 121 -15.90 0.31 8.83
N TYR A 122 -14.71 0.39 8.22
CA TYR A 122 -14.17 1.62 7.66
C TYR A 122 -14.92 2.09 6.40
N ALA A 123 -15.23 1.18 5.47
CA ALA A 123 -15.98 1.52 4.25
C ALA A 123 -16.92 0.39 3.81
N PRO A 124 -18.08 0.21 4.47
CA PRO A 124 -18.93 -0.99 4.32
C PRO A 124 -19.41 -1.29 2.89
N GLN A 125 -19.59 -0.24 2.09
CA GLN A 125 -20.11 -0.31 0.71
C GLN A 125 -19.03 -0.50 -0.36
N SER A 126 -17.75 -0.43 0.03
CA SER A 126 -16.63 -0.59 -0.91
C SER A 126 -16.48 -2.03 -1.43
N ASP A 127 -15.83 -2.16 -2.59
CA ASP A 127 -15.45 -3.48 -3.11
C ASP A 127 -14.48 -4.21 -2.17
N ALA A 128 -13.55 -3.48 -1.54
CA ALA A 128 -12.63 -4.02 -0.55
C ALA A 128 -13.34 -4.59 0.70
N ALA A 129 -14.41 -3.95 1.17
CA ALA A 129 -15.24 -4.48 2.24
C ALA A 129 -16.05 -5.71 1.79
N ARG A 130 -16.51 -5.74 0.54
CA ARG A 130 -17.17 -6.92 -0.04
C ARG A 130 -16.22 -8.10 -0.12
N GLU A 131 -14.97 -7.87 -0.53
CA GLU A 131 -13.92 -8.89 -0.58
C GLU A 131 -13.55 -9.37 0.84
N SER A 132 -13.34 -8.44 1.77
CA SER A 132 -13.04 -8.73 3.17
C SER A 132 -14.10 -9.60 3.84
N ARG A 133 -15.40 -9.40 3.52
CA ARG A 133 -16.49 -10.28 4.01
C ARG A 133 -16.28 -11.73 3.58
N ARG A 134 -15.91 -11.97 2.32
CA ARG A 134 -15.59 -13.33 1.83
C ARG A 134 -14.41 -13.93 2.59
N TYR A 135 -13.43 -13.10 2.93
CA TYR A 135 -12.26 -13.56 3.66
C TYR A 135 -12.46 -13.76 5.16
N LEU A 136 -13.59 -13.35 5.74
CA LEU A 136 -13.93 -13.73 7.12
C LEU A 136 -14.25 -15.22 7.23
N ASP A 137 -14.90 -15.78 6.20
CA ASP A 137 -15.32 -17.18 6.15
C ASP A 137 -14.20 -18.10 5.65
N SER A 138 -13.39 -17.62 4.70
CA SER A 138 -12.29 -18.40 4.12
C SER A 138 -10.99 -17.59 4.08
N PRO A 139 -9.83 -18.12 4.49
CA PRO A 139 -8.60 -17.34 4.45
C PRO A 139 -8.22 -17.01 3.00
N TYR A 140 -7.70 -15.80 2.79
CA TYR A 140 -7.10 -15.45 1.51
C TYR A 140 -5.96 -16.41 1.17
N ARG A 141 -5.99 -16.89 -0.06
CA ARG A 141 -4.92 -17.70 -0.64
C ARG A 141 -4.60 -17.08 -2.00
N ARG A 142 -3.32 -17.07 -2.36
CA ARG A 142 -2.95 -16.77 -3.74
C ARG A 142 -3.27 -17.98 -4.59
N GLU A 143 -4.03 -17.75 -5.66
CA GLU A 143 -4.14 -18.73 -6.74
C GLU A 143 -2.72 -19.03 -7.26
N LYS A 144 -2.48 -20.31 -7.55
CA LYS A 144 -1.27 -20.69 -8.29
C LYS A 144 -1.48 -20.19 -9.71
N GLY A 145 -0.79 -19.11 -10.08
CA GLY A 145 -0.63 -18.71 -11.47
C GLY A 145 0.15 -19.77 -12.26
#